data_AF-A0A9D3Y567-F1
#
_entry.id   AF-A0A9D3Y567-F1
#
_cell.length_a   1.000
_cell.length_b   1.000
_cell.length_c   1.000
_cell.angle_alpha   90.00
_cell.angle_beta   90.00
_cell.angle_gamma   90.00
#
_symmetry.space_group_name_H-M   'P 1'
#
loop_
_entity.id
_entity.type
_entity.pdbx_description
1 polymer ?
#
loop_
_entity_poly.entity_id
_entity_poly.type
_entity_poly.pdbx_seq_one_letter_code
_entity_poly.pdbx_strand_id
1 'polypeptide(L)'
;MLLKREKQIPFNNFDCFINIIELPDGPNGTWFRYNSSVPTGWANETDLWVYGYWYWSWADMSVKVASLNATTNTVSLVNNPRFGLSIGHFGKPPEQVRYLEQGGYFRFYNVCSELDSPGEYYMDRSSINLYVWMPTEDGNISSSDITYVSLLDDCIHVPQNVHDITFSDFTLEACRGNGIYGNNVHHVQIQNLEIRNTGLAGARLNGDTRDVTISQCMIHDVGGGIKLAGGKRGLLESSGAVIENNEIYDFSRLGAVNYHAISVYSVGHLVRHNTIYNGQYTGIWFMGNDIVMEYNHVHHTCMNASDCGALHTGRDWTTRGNIIRYNLVTETLRLVPGADVRGVMLDDQSSSTTIVNNVFYNNEVHVNIGGGRDNIVSNNVFYGSTRYSMQQMPYTSALWTMRYPELAIIQQRNKSIPEGNQIHKNVVYTTGTAGYIPTKRGWLDNVELLS
;
A
#
# COMPACT_ATOMS: atom_id res chain seq x y z
N MET A 1 3.03 10.89 18.51
CA MET A 1 1.92 11.79 18.88
C MET A 1 0.96 11.79 17.71
N LEU A 2 -0.33 11.60 17.95
CA LEU A 2 -1.35 11.58 16.90
C LEU A 2 -2.21 12.80 17.15
N LEU A 3 -1.92 13.89 16.45
CA LEU A 3 -2.80 15.04 16.47
C LEU A 3 -4.10 14.62 15.79
N LYS A 4 -5.21 14.76 16.53
CA LYS A 4 -6.59 14.42 16.14
C LYS A 4 -7.07 15.17 14.88
N ARG A 5 -6.25 16.11 14.40
CA ARG A 5 -6.32 16.82 13.14
C ARG A 5 -4.90 17.18 12.69
N GLU A 6 -4.05 16.19 12.44
CA GLU A 6 -3.37 16.31 11.15
C GLU A 6 -4.55 16.36 10.18
N LYS A 7 -4.97 17.56 9.75
CA LYS A 7 -5.49 17.66 8.39
C LYS A 7 -4.43 16.90 7.63
N GLN A 8 -4.79 15.72 7.10
CA GLN A 8 -4.00 15.11 6.06
C GLN A 8 -3.50 16.27 5.24
N ILE A 9 -2.18 16.41 5.14
CA ILE A 9 -1.58 17.23 4.10
C ILE A 9 -2.47 16.94 2.90
N PRO A 10 -3.29 17.91 2.45
CA PRO A 10 -4.44 17.59 1.62
C PRO A 10 -3.96 16.69 0.51
N PHE A 11 -4.76 15.72 0.07
CA PHE A 11 -4.39 14.77 -0.99
C PHE A 11 -3.84 15.41 -2.30
N ASN A 12 -3.81 16.74 -2.38
CA ASN A 12 -3.25 17.59 -3.42
C ASN A 12 -1.99 18.40 -3.04
N ASN A 13 -1.46 18.34 -1.81
CA ASN A 13 -0.17 18.97 -1.46
C ASN A 13 0.98 18.03 -1.86
N PHE A 14 1.10 17.85 -3.18
CA PHE A 14 2.33 17.34 -3.80
C PHE A 14 3.50 18.30 -3.56
N ASP A 15 3.28 19.50 -3.04
CA ASP A 15 4.31 20.54 -2.82
C ASP A 15 5.37 20.22 -1.74
N CYS A 16 5.33 19.05 -1.09
CA CYS A 16 6.19 18.77 0.08
C CYS A 16 7.48 17.98 -0.22
N PHE A 17 7.63 17.37 -1.41
CA PHE A 17 8.79 16.54 -1.71
C PHE A 17 9.88 17.28 -2.48
N ILE A 18 11.11 17.16 -2.01
CA ILE A 18 12.34 17.70 -2.56
C ILE A 18 13.03 16.60 -3.37
N ASN A 19 13.51 16.93 -4.58
CA ASN A 19 14.25 15.99 -5.41
C ASN A 19 15.74 15.97 -5.05
N ILE A 20 16.31 14.77 -5.07
CA ILE A 20 17.75 14.55 -5.13
C ILE A 20 18.23 14.84 -6.56
N ILE A 21 19.29 15.64 -6.70
CA ILE A 21 19.82 16.07 -8.00
C ILE A 21 21.25 15.60 -8.28
N GLU A 22 21.99 15.16 -7.26
CA GLU A 22 23.35 14.66 -7.42
C GLU A 22 23.66 13.60 -6.36
N LEU A 23 24.36 12.52 -6.79
CA LEU A 23 24.83 11.42 -5.94
C LEU A 23 26.35 11.28 -6.10
N PRO A 24 27.17 12.06 -5.36
CA PRO A 24 28.61 12.14 -5.62
C PRO A 24 29.36 10.82 -5.38
N ASP A 25 28.91 10.02 -4.42
CA ASP A 25 29.45 8.67 -4.15
C ASP A 25 28.64 7.57 -4.88
N GLY A 26 27.76 7.96 -5.79
CA GLY A 26 26.85 7.06 -6.50
C GLY A 26 25.68 6.53 -5.64
N PRO A 27 24.90 5.57 -6.17
CA PRO A 27 23.65 5.10 -5.56
C PRO A 27 23.79 4.44 -4.17
N ASN A 28 24.99 4.01 -3.79
CA ASN A 28 25.25 3.34 -2.52
C ASN A 28 25.83 4.30 -1.45
N GLY A 29 25.94 5.60 -1.77
CA GLY A 29 26.43 6.62 -0.85
C GLY A 29 25.42 6.97 0.25
N THR A 30 25.90 7.68 1.26
CA THR A 30 25.10 8.21 2.38
C THR A 30 24.72 9.68 2.20
N TRP A 31 25.20 10.36 1.17
CA TRP A 31 24.98 11.79 1.00
C TRP A 31 24.64 12.16 -0.43
N PHE A 32 23.91 13.27 -0.57
CA PHE A 32 23.38 13.72 -1.83
C PHE A 32 23.16 15.23 -1.84
N ARG A 33 22.97 15.80 -3.04
CA ARG A 33 22.52 17.17 -3.21
C ARG A 33 21.05 17.24 -3.59
N TYR A 34 20.38 18.30 -3.18
CA TYR A 34 18.95 18.48 -3.35
C TYR A 34 18.60 19.84 -3.99
N ASN A 35 17.38 19.99 -4.51
CA ASN A 35 16.91 21.17 -5.26
C ASN A 35 15.93 22.06 -4.49
N SER A 36 16.24 22.45 -3.26
CA SER A 36 15.34 23.30 -2.45
C SER A 36 16.12 24.37 -1.70
N SER A 37 15.49 25.52 -1.48
CA SER A 37 16.00 26.57 -0.59
C SER A 37 15.40 26.49 0.82
N VAL A 38 14.42 25.60 1.05
CA VAL A 38 13.71 25.45 2.33
C VAL A 38 14.68 25.33 3.52
N PRO A 39 15.78 24.55 3.46
CA PRO A 39 16.68 24.42 4.61
C PRO A 39 17.55 25.64 4.96
N THR A 40 17.29 26.81 4.37
CA THR A 40 18.03 28.04 4.64
C THR A 40 17.70 28.55 6.05
N GLY A 41 18.68 28.53 6.96
CA GLY A 41 18.52 29.02 8.34
C GLY A 41 18.44 27.92 9.40
N TRP A 42 18.45 26.64 9.01
CA TRP A 42 18.36 25.49 9.92
C TRP A 42 19.68 25.13 10.63
N ALA A 43 20.62 26.07 10.76
CA ALA A 43 21.95 25.80 11.31
C ALA A 43 21.93 25.30 12.77
N ASN A 44 20.83 25.54 13.49
CA ASN A 44 20.65 25.15 14.89
C ASN A 44 19.73 23.93 15.09
N GLU A 45 19.24 23.30 14.02
CA GLU A 45 18.37 22.13 14.13
C GLU A 45 19.20 20.89 14.50
N THR A 46 18.92 20.27 15.65
CA THR A 46 19.79 19.23 16.24
C THR A 46 19.25 17.80 16.09
N ASP A 47 17.98 17.62 15.74
CA ASP A 47 17.34 16.32 15.57
C ASP A 47 16.52 16.26 14.28
N LEU A 48 17.19 16.55 13.16
CA LEU A 48 16.62 16.52 11.82
C LEU A 48 16.42 15.09 11.31
N TRP A 49 15.25 14.84 10.74
CA TRP A 49 14.92 13.61 10.05
C TRP A 49 14.41 13.89 8.64
N VAL A 50 14.54 12.88 7.79
CA VAL A 50 14.02 12.90 6.42
C VAL A 50 13.17 11.66 6.17
N TYR A 51 12.00 11.85 5.58
CA TYR A 51 11.13 10.77 5.10
C TYR A 51 11.06 10.84 3.58
N GLY A 52 11.24 9.72 2.90
CA GLY A 52 11.19 9.73 1.44
C GLY A 52 11.23 8.37 0.78
N TYR A 53 11.20 8.42 -0.54
CA TYR A 53 11.34 7.31 -1.46
C TYR A 53 12.72 7.41 -2.10
N TRP A 54 13.64 6.59 -1.64
CA TRP A 54 15.06 6.82 -1.87
C TRP A 54 15.55 6.32 -3.23
N TYR A 55 15.11 5.14 -3.63
CA TYR A 55 15.40 4.54 -4.94
C TYR A 55 14.10 4.08 -5.64
N TRP A 56 13.21 3.45 -4.87
CA TRP A 56 11.92 2.95 -5.36
C TRP A 56 10.76 3.67 -4.67
N SER A 57 9.73 4.05 -5.43
CA SER A 57 8.48 4.61 -4.91
C SER A 57 7.57 3.59 -4.22
N TRP A 58 7.97 2.32 -4.21
CA TRP A 58 7.35 1.24 -3.43
C TRP A 58 8.14 0.91 -2.17
N ALA A 59 9.15 1.71 -1.80
CA ALA A 59 9.93 1.53 -0.58
C ALA A 59 10.25 2.89 0.07
N ASP A 60 9.36 3.35 0.93
CA ASP A 60 9.58 4.52 1.78
C ASP A 60 10.45 4.17 3.00
N MET A 61 11.11 5.18 3.54
CA MET A 61 11.83 5.07 4.80
C MET A 61 12.10 6.44 5.41
N SER A 62 12.01 6.54 6.74
CA SER A 62 12.59 7.65 7.49
C SER A 62 14.04 7.38 7.86
N VAL A 63 14.91 8.36 7.66
CA VAL A 63 16.34 8.29 7.99
C VAL A 63 16.74 9.54 8.76
N LYS A 64 17.59 9.39 9.79
CA LYS A 64 18.13 10.51 10.53
C LYS A 64 19.20 11.23 9.70
N VAL A 65 19.19 12.57 9.73
CA VAL A 65 20.22 13.40 9.09
C VAL A 65 21.46 13.42 9.98
N ALA A 66 22.61 13.08 9.40
CA ALA A 66 23.91 13.19 10.05
C ALA A 66 24.46 14.62 9.96
N SER A 67 24.32 15.27 8.80
CA SER A 67 24.70 16.66 8.60
C SER A 67 23.92 17.29 7.45
N LEU A 68 23.65 18.59 7.56
CA LEU A 68 23.03 19.42 6.53
C LEU A 68 23.95 20.62 6.24
N ASN A 69 24.22 20.86 4.96
CA ASN A 69 24.85 22.09 4.48
C ASN A 69 23.88 22.81 3.54
N ALA A 70 23.20 23.84 4.05
CA ALA A 70 22.25 24.63 3.29
C ALA A 70 22.91 25.56 2.24
N THR A 71 24.21 25.86 2.37
CA THR A 71 24.94 26.65 1.36
C THR A 71 25.21 25.85 0.10
N THR A 72 25.53 24.57 0.25
CA THR A 72 25.80 23.65 -0.88
C THR A 72 24.60 22.79 -1.26
N ASN A 73 23.48 22.93 -0.55
CA ASN A 73 22.30 22.08 -0.62
C ASN A 73 22.65 20.59 -0.54
N THR A 74 23.30 20.21 0.57
CA THR A 74 23.83 18.86 0.76
C THR A 74 23.30 18.27 2.05
N VAL A 75 22.84 17.03 2.00
CA VAL A 75 22.45 16.23 3.16
C VAL A 75 23.31 14.99 3.21
N SER A 76 23.77 14.62 4.40
CA SER A 76 24.35 13.31 4.69
C SER A 76 23.45 12.59 5.70
N LEU A 77 23.21 11.31 5.45
CA LEU A 77 22.37 10.43 6.25
C LEU A 77 23.23 9.62 7.22
N VAL A 78 22.66 9.27 8.39
CA VAL A 78 23.34 8.40 9.36
C VAL A 78 23.49 6.97 8.81
N ASN A 79 22.52 6.50 8.01
CA ASN A 79 22.50 5.17 7.44
C ASN A 79 22.12 5.21 5.95
N ASN A 80 22.58 4.21 5.19
CA ASN A 80 22.12 4.01 3.82
C ASN A 80 20.64 3.61 3.78
N PRO A 81 19.84 4.19 2.88
CA PRO A 81 18.52 3.64 2.57
C PRO A 81 18.63 2.22 2.03
N ARG A 82 17.60 1.39 2.31
CA ARG A 82 17.59 -0.05 2.03
C ARG A 82 17.99 -0.43 0.60
N PHE A 83 17.58 0.36 -0.39
CA PHE A 83 17.83 0.11 -1.82
C PHE A 83 18.76 1.15 -2.46
N GLY A 84 19.44 1.96 -1.64
CA GLY A 84 20.28 3.06 -2.10
C GLY A 84 19.50 4.33 -2.44
N LEU A 85 20.16 5.21 -3.17
CA LEU A 85 19.69 6.52 -3.60
C LEU A 85 19.52 6.56 -5.12
N SER A 86 18.53 7.30 -5.60
CA SER A 86 18.35 7.65 -7.01
C SER A 86 18.18 9.16 -7.18
N ILE A 87 18.27 9.63 -8.43
CA ILE A 87 17.89 11.00 -8.79
C ILE A 87 16.37 11.12 -8.79
N GLY A 88 15.89 12.24 -8.26
CA GLY A 88 14.48 12.54 -8.11
C GLY A 88 13.82 13.08 -9.36
N HIS A 89 12.60 12.65 -9.60
CA HIS A 89 11.75 13.11 -10.69
C HIS A 89 10.35 13.51 -10.22
N PHE A 90 10.21 13.82 -8.94
CA PHE A 90 8.97 14.32 -8.35
C PHE A 90 8.53 15.63 -9.02
N GLY A 91 7.22 15.77 -9.23
CA GLY A 91 6.60 16.88 -9.97
C GLY A 91 6.57 16.69 -11.49
N LYS A 92 7.26 15.68 -12.05
CA LYS A 92 7.05 15.29 -13.45
C LYS A 92 5.74 14.49 -13.59
N PRO A 93 5.02 14.60 -14.71
CA PRO A 93 3.89 13.72 -14.99
C PRO A 93 4.31 12.24 -14.87
N PRO A 94 3.60 11.40 -14.10
CA PRO A 94 4.04 10.03 -13.80
C PRO A 94 4.32 9.19 -15.05
N GLU A 95 3.57 9.41 -16.14
CA GLU A 95 3.76 8.74 -17.41
C GLU A 95 5.08 9.05 -18.12
N GLN A 96 5.78 10.11 -17.72
CA GLN A 96 7.08 10.53 -18.27
C GLN A 96 8.27 10.01 -17.44
N VAL A 97 8.01 9.42 -16.28
CA VAL A 97 9.05 8.89 -15.39
C VAL A 97 9.30 7.43 -15.74
N ARG A 98 10.55 7.05 -15.99
CA ARG A 98 10.89 5.65 -16.32
C ARG A 98 10.82 4.78 -15.08
N TYR A 99 10.64 3.47 -15.28
CA TYR A 99 10.63 2.51 -14.16
C TYR A 99 11.91 2.55 -13.31
N LEU A 100 13.09 2.87 -13.87
CA LEU A 100 14.32 2.96 -13.06
C LEU A 100 14.54 4.33 -12.40
N GLU A 101 13.59 5.25 -12.55
CA GLU A 101 13.67 6.66 -12.15
C GLU A 101 12.58 7.03 -11.11
N GLN A 102 12.06 6.01 -10.41
CA GLN A 102 10.86 6.14 -9.59
C GLN A 102 11.07 6.78 -8.22
N GLY A 103 12.28 6.75 -7.66
CA GLY A 103 12.57 7.31 -6.33
C GLY A 103 13.31 8.65 -6.39
N GLY A 104 14.11 8.91 -5.37
CA GLY A 104 15.00 10.06 -5.28
C GLY A 104 14.32 11.32 -4.76
N TYR A 105 13.26 11.20 -3.98
CA TYR A 105 12.56 12.36 -3.41
C TYR A 105 12.16 12.16 -1.96
N PHE A 106 12.26 13.23 -1.18
CA PHE A 106 12.16 13.19 0.28
C PHE A 106 11.64 14.52 0.84
N ARG A 107 11.26 14.53 2.12
CA ARG A 107 10.92 15.73 2.88
C ARG A 107 11.60 15.69 4.23
N PHE A 108 11.87 16.86 4.80
CA PHE A 108 12.35 16.97 6.17
C PHE A 108 11.17 16.92 7.16
N TYR A 109 11.43 16.46 8.38
CA TYR A 109 10.50 16.59 9.49
C TYR A 109 11.24 16.71 10.82
N ASN A 110 10.51 17.11 11.86
CA ASN A 110 11.07 17.48 13.17
C ASN A 110 12.03 18.68 13.08
N VAL A 111 11.59 19.74 12.39
CA VAL A 111 12.33 20.99 12.19
C VAL A 111 11.60 22.09 12.96
N CYS A 112 12.23 22.67 13.99
CA CYS A 112 11.56 23.67 14.83
C CYS A 112 11.20 24.93 14.04
N SER A 113 12.08 25.33 13.13
CA SER A 113 11.93 26.54 12.32
C SER A 113 10.80 26.44 11.29
N GLU A 114 10.32 25.23 10.99
CA GLU A 114 9.21 24.96 10.07
C GLU A 114 7.89 24.69 10.81
N LEU A 115 7.81 25.01 12.11
CA LEU A 115 6.54 25.03 12.83
C LEU A 115 5.80 26.34 12.46
N ASP A 116 5.16 26.35 11.30
CA ASP A 116 4.68 27.58 10.66
C ASP A 116 3.17 27.63 10.39
N SER A 117 2.47 26.50 10.57
CA SER A 117 1.06 26.36 10.25
C SER A 117 0.25 25.61 11.32
N PRO A 118 -1.04 25.94 11.52
CA PRO A 118 -1.95 25.17 12.38
C PRO A 118 -1.99 23.67 12.06
N GLY A 119 -1.79 22.83 13.08
CA GLY A 119 -1.78 21.36 12.98
C GLY A 119 -0.37 20.76 13.00
N GLU A 120 0.67 21.57 12.97
CA GLU A 120 2.06 21.12 13.05
C GLU A 120 2.55 20.99 14.50
N TYR A 121 3.61 20.20 14.68
CA TYR A 121 4.29 20.06 15.96
C TYR A 121 5.78 19.79 15.78
N TYR A 122 6.55 20.17 16.79
CA TYR A 122 7.98 19.89 16.92
C TYR A 122 8.28 19.29 18.29
N MET A 123 9.11 18.25 18.33
CA MET A 123 9.52 17.59 19.56
C MET A 123 11.01 17.77 19.80
N ASP A 124 11.35 18.62 20.77
CA ASP A 124 12.71 18.71 21.30
C ASP A 124 12.93 17.58 22.32
N ARG A 125 13.56 16.50 21.86
CA ARG A 125 13.85 15.34 22.70
C ARG A 125 14.97 15.59 23.71
N SER A 126 15.79 16.62 23.51
CA SER A 126 16.90 16.94 24.43
C SER A 126 16.40 17.60 25.72
N SER A 127 15.40 18.48 25.58
CA SER A 127 14.75 19.15 26.71
C SER A 127 13.41 18.53 27.10
N ILE A 128 12.94 17.52 26.35
CA ILE A 128 11.63 16.85 26.51
C ILE A 128 10.47 17.86 26.41
N ASN A 129 10.63 18.82 25.49
CA ASN A 129 9.60 19.81 25.20
C ASN A 129 8.88 19.47 23.91
N LEU A 130 7.57 19.71 23.91
CA LEU A 130 6.69 19.55 22.76
C LEU A 130 6.08 20.90 22.44
N TYR A 131 6.30 21.35 21.21
CA TYR A 131 5.75 22.57 20.65
C TYR A 131 4.66 22.19 19.67
N VAL A 132 3.48 22.77 19.79
CA VAL A 132 2.31 22.43 18.96
C VAL A 132 1.66 23.73 18.50
N TRP A 133 1.38 23.84 17.20
CA TRP A 133 0.46 24.83 16.69
C TRP A 133 -0.91 24.18 16.57
N MET A 134 -1.88 24.63 17.37
CA MET A 134 -3.18 23.96 17.43
C MET A 134 -3.92 24.04 16.09
N PRO A 135 -4.58 22.97 15.62
CA PRO A 135 -5.36 22.94 14.39
C PRO A 135 -6.74 23.59 14.56
N THR A 136 -6.76 24.78 15.14
CA THR A 136 -7.93 25.63 15.39
C THR A 136 -7.88 26.86 14.48
N GLU A 137 -9.04 27.45 14.18
CA GLU A 137 -9.11 28.62 13.27
C GLU A 137 -8.33 29.83 13.80
N ASP A 138 -8.22 29.97 15.11
CA ASP A 138 -7.51 31.05 15.79
C ASP A 138 -6.14 30.62 16.34
N GLY A 139 -5.72 29.36 16.13
CA GLY A 139 -4.45 28.81 16.59
C GLY A 139 -4.32 28.64 18.11
N ASN A 140 -5.37 28.94 18.88
CA ASN A 140 -5.35 28.86 20.33
C ASN A 140 -5.83 27.51 20.85
N ILE A 141 -5.38 27.16 22.05
CA ILE A 141 -5.92 26.05 22.84
C ILE A 141 -6.98 26.57 23.81
N SER A 142 -8.14 25.93 23.83
CA SER A 142 -9.16 26.13 24.87
C SER A 142 -8.92 25.16 26.03
N SER A 143 -9.38 25.52 27.22
CA SER A 143 -9.38 24.60 28.38
C SER A 143 -10.26 23.36 28.17
N SER A 144 -11.15 23.38 27.17
CA SER A 144 -11.97 22.24 26.76
C SER A 144 -11.27 21.28 25.80
N ASP A 145 -10.12 21.64 25.25
CA ASP A 145 -9.43 20.83 24.25
C ASP A 145 -8.69 19.66 24.91
N ILE A 146 -8.81 18.48 24.30
CA ILE A 146 -8.15 17.26 24.76
C ILE A 146 -6.96 16.98 23.84
N THR A 147 -5.76 17.01 24.41
CA THR A 147 -4.51 16.69 23.71
C THR A 147 -3.90 15.41 24.25
N TYR A 148 -3.54 14.47 23.37
CA TYR A 148 -2.90 13.21 23.74
C TYR A 148 -1.44 13.17 23.31
N VAL A 149 -0.55 12.84 24.24
CA VAL A 149 0.82 12.40 23.96
C VAL A 149 0.93 10.95 24.41
N SER A 150 0.81 10.03 23.46
CA SER A 150 0.76 8.61 23.78
C SER A 150 2.14 8.07 24.19
N LEU A 151 2.18 7.46 25.37
CA LEU A 151 3.26 6.59 25.84
C LEU A 151 2.87 5.11 25.80
N LEU A 152 1.61 4.82 25.49
CA LEU A 152 1.04 3.49 25.46
C LEU A 152 1.60 2.71 24.27
N ASP A 153 1.97 1.45 24.50
CA ASP A 153 2.41 0.55 23.43
C ASP A 153 1.19 0.07 22.65
N ASP A 154 0.57 -1.05 23.01
CA ASP A 154 -0.72 -1.49 22.46
C ASP A 154 -1.88 -1.02 23.38
N CYS A 155 -3.09 -0.78 22.85
CA CYS A 155 -4.24 -0.54 23.74
C CYS A 155 -4.61 -1.81 24.51
N ILE A 156 -4.66 -2.95 23.82
CA ILE A 156 -4.90 -4.27 24.40
C ILE A 156 -3.85 -5.25 23.89
N HIS A 157 -3.16 -5.91 24.82
CA HIS A 157 -2.26 -7.02 24.53
C HIS A 157 -2.89 -8.33 25.04
N VAL A 158 -3.29 -9.19 24.12
CA VAL A 158 -3.83 -10.53 24.41
C VAL A 158 -2.66 -11.50 24.56
N PRO A 159 -2.50 -12.17 25.72
CA PRO A 159 -1.48 -13.19 25.90
C PRO A 159 -1.59 -14.32 24.88
N GLN A 160 -0.51 -15.07 24.69
CA GLN A 160 -0.49 -16.18 23.74
C GLN A 160 -1.45 -17.31 24.15
N ASN A 161 -2.03 -17.99 23.16
CA ASN A 161 -2.88 -19.18 23.34
C ASN A 161 -4.16 -18.91 24.16
N VAL A 162 -4.58 -17.65 24.23
CA VAL A 162 -5.84 -17.27 24.86
C VAL A 162 -6.99 -17.51 23.88
N HIS A 163 -8.12 -17.97 24.40
CA HIS A 163 -9.29 -18.30 23.62
C HIS A 163 -10.60 -17.83 24.27
N ASP A 164 -11.68 -17.84 23.49
CA ASP A 164 -13.05 -17.50 23.91
C ASP A 164 -13.17 -16.07 24.49
N ILE A 165 -12.76 -15.08 23.69
CA ILE A 165 -12.83 -13.66 24.06
C ILE A 165 -13.71 -12.88 23.07
N THR A 166 -14.58 -12.04 23.62
CA THR A 166 -15.30 -11.02 22.86
C THR A 166 -14.90 -9.63 23.33
N PHE A 167 -14.50 -8.78 22.39
CA PHE A 167 -14.37 -7.34 22.55
C PHE A 167 -15.53 -6.68 21.80
N SER A 168 -16.40 -5.96 22.52
CA SER A 168 -17.52 -5.26 21.89
C SER A 168 -17.86 -3.91 22.50
N ASP A 169 -18.32 -2.99 21.65
CA ASP A 169 -19.01 -1.75 22.03
C ASP A 169 -18.14 -0.71 22.76
N PHE A 170 -16.87 -0.56 22.35
CA PHE A 170 -15.99 0.49 22.88
C PHE A 170 -14.98 1.04 21.87
N THR A 171 -14.38 2.18 22.21
CA THR A 171 -13.31 2.81 21.43
C THR A 171 -11.93 2.42 21.95
N LEU A 172 -11.01 2.09 21.04
CA LEU A 172 -9.58 1.98 21.31
C LEU A 172 -8.85 3.11 20.59
N GLU A 173 -8.13 3.95 21.34
CA GLU A 173 -7.40 5.06 20.72
C GLU A 173 -6.09 5.45 21.39
N ALA A 174 -5.28 6.18 20.62
CA ALA A 174 -4.08 6.88 21.06
C ALA A 174 -3.00 5.96 21.64
N CYS A 175 -2.56 4.96 20.86
CA CYS A 175 -1.41 4.10 21.17
C CYS A 175 -0.28 4.22 20.13
N ARG A 176 0.95 3.91 20.51
CA ARG A 176 2.11 3.90 19.59
C ARG A 176 2.19 2.61 18.77
N GLY A 177 1.66 1.53 19.31
CA GLY A 177 1.57 0.20 18.74
C GLY A 177 0.19 -0.05 18.11
N ASN A 178 -0.42 -1.17 18.45
CA ASN A 178 -1.67 -1.65 17.86
C ASN A 178 -2.87 -1.35 18.78
N GLY A 179 -4.07 -1.27 18.21
CA GLY A 179 -5.29 -1.24 19.03
C GLY A 179 -5.43 -2.56 19.81
N ILE A 180 -5.45 -3.68 19.10
CA ILE A 180 -5.42 -5.03 19.68
C ILE A 180 -4.24 -5.79 19.11
N TYR A 181 -3.42 -6.38 19.98
CA TYR A 181 -2.34 -7.29 19.60
C TYR A 181 -2.54 -8.67 20.24
N GLY A 182 -2.28 -9.74 19.49
CA GLY A 182 -2.31 -11.11 20.02
C GLY A 182 -1.56 -12.11 19.13
N ASN A 183 -1.23 -13.28 19.68
CA ASN A 183 -0.66 -14.39 18.91
C ASN A 183 -1.28 -15.72 19.30
N ASN A 184 -1.52 -16.59 18.30
CA ASN A 184 -2.10 -17.93 18.47
C ASN A 184 -3.42 -17.90 19.28
N VAL A 185 -4.31 -16.96 18.98
CA VAL A 185 -5.59 -16.83 19.70
C VAL A 185 -6.70 -17.59 18.98
N HIS A 186 -7.62 -18.21 19.73
CA HIS A 186 -8.70 -19.03 19.16
C HIS A 186 -10.08 -18.52 19.61
N HIS A 187 -11.11 -18.58 18.76
CA HIS A 187 -12.47 -18.11 19.10
C HIS A 187 -12.48 -16.67 19.65
N VAL A 188 -11.87 -15.73 18.93
CA VAL A 188 -11.88 -14.31 19.31
C VAL A 188 -12.82 -13.51 18.42
N GLN A 189 -13.66 -12.71 19.06
CA GLN A 189 -14.63 -11.84 18.42
C GLN A 189 -14.25 -10.38 18.69
N ILE A 190 -14.01 -9.60 17.65
CA ILE A 190 -13.78 -8.15 17.72
C ILE A 190 -14.94 -7.49 16.98
N GLN A 191 -15.88 -6.92 17.71
CA GLN A 191 -17.18 -6.52 17.15
C GLN A 191 -17.55 -5.10 17.55
N ASN A 192 -18.07 -4.31 16.61
CA ASN A 192 -18.61 -2.98 16.91
C ASN A 192 -17.65 -2.07 17.70
N LEU A 193 -16.36 -2.09 17.32
CA LEU A 193 -15.35 -1.20 17.90
C LEU A 193 -15.07 -0.02 16.98
N GLU A 194 -14.77 1.12 17.58
CA GLU A 194 -14.04 2.20 16.90
C GLU A 194 -12.57 2.08 17.28
N ILE A 195 -11.68 1.86 16.30
CA ILE A 195 -10.24 1.78 16.54
C ILE A 195 -9.56 2.91 15.77
N ARG A 196 -8.99 3.87 16.48
CA ARG A 196 -8.42 5.05 15.85
C ARG A 196 -7.14 5.56 16.47
N ASN A 197 -6.38 6.38 15.75
CA ASN A 197 -5.14 6.97 16.28
C ASN A 197 -4.22 5.88 16.85
N THR A 198 -3.89 4.87 16.05
CA THR A 198 -2.90 3.84 16.41
C THR A 198 -1.65 4.01 15.54
N GLY A 199 -0.46 3.84 16.13
CA GLY A 199 0.79 3.97 15.36
C GLY A 199 1.07 2.78 14.44
N LEU A 200 0.54 1.60 14.75
CA LEU A 200 0.63 0.39 13.93
C LEU A 200 -0.77 -0.04 13.46
N ALA A 201 -1.17 -1.30 13.64
CA ALA A 201 -2.45 -1.79 13.14
C ALA A 201 -3.58 -1.50 14.13
N GLY A 202 -4.80 -1.28 13.64
CA GLY A 202 -6.00 -1.32 14.48
C GLY A 202 -6.14 -2.67 15.21
N ALA A 203 -6.02 -3.78 14.48
CA ALA A 203 -5.96 -5.12 15.06
C ALA A 203 -4.85 -5.94 14.40
N ARG A 204 -3.97 -6.55 15.20
CA ARG A 204 -2.88 -7.42 14.75
C ARG A 204 -2.87 -8.74 15.51
N LEU A 205 -3.30 -9.80 14.84
CA LEU A 205 -3.33 -11.16 15.36
C LEU A 205 -2.46 -12.05 14.48
N ASN A 206 -1.42 -12.67 15.04
CA ASN A 206 -0.46 -13.48 14.28
C ASN A 206 -0.41 -14.95 14.75
N GLY A 207 0.34 -15.77 14.00
CA GLY A 207 0.58 -17.18 14.34
C GLY A 207 -0.55 -18.10 13.90
N ASP A 208 -0.76 -19.18 14.65
CA ASP A 208 -1.82 -20.17 14.40
C ASP A 208 -3.15 -19.73 15.05
N THR A 209 -3.62 -18.56 14.64
CA THR A 209 -4.93 -18.02 15.03
C THR A 209 -6.06 -18.83 14.39
N ARG A 210 -7.16 -19.07 15.12
CA ARG A 210 -8.31 -19.87 14.68
C ARG A 210 -9.64 -19.22 15.02
N ASP A 211 -10.59 -19.31 14.12
CA ASP A 211 -11.99 -18.91 14.32
C ASP A 211 -12.11 -17.50 14.90
N VAL A 212 -11.36 -16.58 14.30
CA VAL A 212 -11.38 -15.16 14.65
C VAL A 212 -12.29 -14.41 13.70
N THR A 213 -13.22 -13.65 14.27
CA THR A 213 -14.09 -12.76 13.50
C THR A 213 -13.82 -11.32 13.91
N ILE A 214 -13.57 -10.46 12.91
CA ILE A 214 -13.49 -9.02 13.09
C ILE A 214 -14.59 -8.39 12.27
N SER A 215 -15.59 -7.80 12.93
CA SER A 215 -16.79 -7.35 12.25
C SER A 215 -17.37 -6.04 12.77
N GLN A 216 -18.05 -5.30 11.89
CA GLN A 216 -18.78 -4.07 12.26
C GLN A 216 -17.89 -3.02 12.92
N CYS A 217 -16.58 -3.05 12.67
CA CYS A 217 -15.64 -2.09 13.23
C CYS A 217 -15.44 -0.90 12.29
N MET A 218 -15.25 0.28 12.88
CA MET A 218 -14.76 1.47 12.20
C MET A 218 -13.29 1.66 12.56
N ILE A 219 -12.39 1.56 11.58
CA ILE A 219 -10.93 1.60 11.81
C ILE A 219 -10.34 2.72 10.98
N HIS A 220 -9.85 3.76 11.62
CA HIS A 220 -9.36 4.93 10.90
C HIS A 220 -8.23 5.66 11.61
N ASP A 221 -7.50 6.53 10.91
CA ASP A 221 -6.39 7.27 11.51
C ASP A 221 -5.31 6.35 12.09
N VAL A 222 -4.97 5.30 11.34
CA VAL A 222 -4.09 4.21 11.79
C VAL A 222 -2.84 4.07 10.93
N GLY A 223 -1.82 3.43 11.48
CA GLY A 223 -0.73 2.88 10.68
C GLY A 223 -1.29 1.90 9.65
N GLY A 224 -1.90 0.80 10.07
CA GLY A 224 -2.65 -0.13 9.21
C GLY A 224 -4.00 -0.53 9.83
N GLY A 225 -4.90 -1.14 9.07
CA GLY A 225 -6.20 -1.55 9.61
C GLY A 225 -6.11 -2.88 10.37
N ILE A 226 -6.34 -3.98 9.67
CA ILE A 226 -6.39 -5.34 10.21
C ILE A 226 -5.22 -6.15 9.66
N LYS A 227 -4.46 -6.81 10.53
CA LYS A 227 -3.48 -7.84 10.15
C LYS A 227 -3.83 -9.15 10.85
N LEU A 228 -4.21 -10.15 10.08
CA LEU A 228 -4.67 -11.43 10.58
C LEU A 228 -3.92 -12.58 9.90
N ALA A 229 -3.08 -13.27 10.65
CA ALA A 229 -2.50 -14.55 10.24
C ALA A 229 -3.12 -15.67 11.07
N GLY A 230 -3.53 -16.75 10.41
CA GLY A 230 -4.17 -17.88 11.07
C GLY A 230 -4.19 -19.13 10.20
N GLY A 231 -4.35 -20.30 10.82
CA GLY A 231 -4.24 -21.58 10.13
C GLY A 231 -2.80 -22.04 9.92
N LYS A 232 -2.62 -23.31 9.54
CA LYS A 232 -1.30 -23.91 9.27
C LYS A 232 -1.13 -24.19 7.79
N ARG A 233 -0.53 -23.24 7.07
CA ARG A 233 -0.28 -23.36 5.62
C ARG A 233 0.47 -24.62 5.19
N GLY A 234 1.46 -25.06 5.96
CA GLY A 234 2.20 -26.30 5.66
C GLY A 234 1.33 -27.57 5.68
N LEU A 235 0.17 -27.51 6.35
CA LEU A 235 -0.81 -28.60 6.43
C LEU A 235 -2.12 -28.27 5.70
N LEU A 236 -2.22 -27.08 5.10
CA LEU A 236 -3.45 -26.51 4.54
C LEU A 236 -4.63 -26.50 5.52
N GLU A 237 -4.34 -26.39 6.81
CA GLU A 237 -5.40 -26.26 7.82
C GLU A 237 -5.93 -24.83 7.84
N SER A 238 -7.21 -24.66 7.50
CA SER A 238 -7.92 -23.37 7.50
C SER A 238 -7.91 -22.69 8.86
N SER A 239 -7.79 -21.37 8.85
CA SER A 239 -7.96 -20.54 10.05
C SER A 239 -9.41 -20.43 10.51
N GLY A 240 -10.39 -20.51 9.60
CA GLY A 240 -11.78 -20.16 9.91
C GLY A 240 -12.00 -18.66 10.13
N ALA A 241 -11.02 -17.81 9.79
CA ALA A 241 -11.09 -16.39 10.05
C ALA A 241 -12.07 -15.65 9.13
N VAL A 242 -12.80 -14.69 9.70
CA VAL A 242 -13.78 -13.86 8.99
C VAL A 242 -13.51 -12.38 9.28
N ILE A 243 -13.38 -11.56 8.24
CA ILE A 243 -13.29 -10.10 8.34
C ILE A 243 -14.45 -9.52 7.54
N GLU A 244 -15.47 -9.00 8.23
CA GLU A 244 -16.70 -8.60 7.57
C GLU A 244 -17.39 -7.33 8.06
N ASN A 245 -18.05 -6.61 7.15
CA ASN A 245 -18.84 -5.43 7.49
C ASN A 245 -18.04 -4.34 8.21
N ASN A 246 -16.75 -4.18 7.92
CA ASN A 246 -15.91 -3.14 8.50
C ASN A 246 -15.80 -1.93 7.56
N GLU A 247 -15.61 -0.75 8.15
CA GLU A 247 -15.24 0.47 7.44
C GLU A 247 -13.81 0.84 7.83
N ILE A 248 -12.89 0.89 6.86
CA ILE A 248 -11.47 1.13 7.10
C ILE A 248 -10.98 2.27 6.21
N TYR A 249 -10.55 3.38 6.80
CA TYR A 249 -10.10 4.56 6.04
C TYR A 249 -8.96 5.32 6.70
N ASP A 250 -8.33 6.24 5.96
CA ASP A 250 -7.20 7.06 6.46
C ASP A 250 -6.10 6.23 7.12
N PHE A 251 -5.67 5.18 6.41
CA PHE A 251 -4.61 4.25 6.82
C PHE A 251 -3.29 4.56 6.08
N SER A 252 -2.21 3.91 6.53
CA SER A 252 -0.82 4.18 6.08
C SER A 252 -0.32 5.58 6.48
N ARG A 253 -0.69 6.06 7.68
CA ARG A 253 -0.39 7.44 8.11
C ARG A 253 1.08 7.70 8.45
N LEU A 254 1.74 6.79 9.18
CA LEU A 254 3.13 6.99 9.63
C LEU A 254 4.16 6.64 8.55
N GLY A 255 3.80 5.78 7.62
CA GLY A 255 4.57 5.39 6.45
C GLY A 255 3.61 4.77 5.44
N ALA A 256 3.86 5.02 4.16
CA ALA A 256 2.97 4.53 3.12
C ALA A 256 3.12 3.01 2.96
N VAL A 257 4.35 2.50 2.75
CA VAL A 257 4.56 1.14 2.27
C VAL A 257 4.48 0.12 3.40
N ASN A 258 3.86 -1.04 3.12
CA ASN A 258 3.64 -2.18 4.03
C ASN A 258 2.61 -1.95 5.15
N TYR A 259 1.90 -0.83 5.08
CA TYR A 259 0.79 -0.51 5.94
C TYR A 259 -0.51 -0.61 5.15
N HIS A 260 -1.21 -1.74 5.26
CA HIS A 260 -2.43 -2.04 4.49
C HIS A 260 -3.70 -1.80 5.31
N ALA A 261 -4.85 -1.65 4.66
CA ALA A 261 -6.14 -1.67 5.35
C ALA A 261 -6.45 -3.07 5.90
N ILE A 262 -6.24 -4.11 5.10
CA ILE A 262 -6.39 -5.51 5.53
C ILE A 262 -5.18 -6.30 5.03
N SER A 263 -4.58 -7.10 5.90
CA SER A 263 -3.56 -8.08 5.54
C SER A 263 -3.93 -9.45 6.08
N VAL A 264 -4.19 -10.40 5.19
CA VAL A 264 -4.50 -11.79 5.55
C VAL A 264 -3.37 -12.73 5.13
N TYR A 265 -2.99 -13.62 6.04
CA TYR A 265 -1.91 -14.58 5.83
C TYR A 265 -2.31 -16.01 6.20
N SER A 266 -1.71 -16.98 5.51
CA SER A 266 -1.86 -18.43 5.73
C SER A 266 -3.08 -19.04 5.04
N VAL A 267 -4.10 -19.59 5.70
CA VAL A 267 -5.13 -20.41 4.99
C VAL A 267 -6.55 -20.10 5.40
N GLY A 268 -7.47 -20.06 4.43
CA GLY A 268 -8.90 -20.17 4.68
C GLY A 268 -9.52 -18.96 5.37
N HIS A 269 -9.18 -17.76 4.91
CA HIS A 269 -9.76 -16.49 5.39
C HIS A 269 -10.91 -16.06 4.48
N LEU A 270 -11.98 -15.51 5.06
CA LEU A 270 -13.08 -14.87 4.35
C LEU A 270 -13.09 -13.36 4.64
N VAL A 271 -12.84 -12.55 3.62
CA VAL A 271 -12.83 -11.09 3.70
C VAL A 271 -14.00 -10.55 2.87
N ARG A 272 -15.07 -10.08 3.52
CA ARG A 272 -16.29 -9.71 2.79
C ARG A 272 -17.02 -8.48 3.29
N HIS A 273 -17.76 -7.82 2.40
CA HIS A 273 -18.62 -6.68 2.77
C HIS A 273 -17.88 -5.55 3.51
N ASN A 274 -16.58 -5.37 3.26
CA ASN A 274 -15.82 -4.27 3.84
C ASN A 274 -15.78 -3.07 2.88
N THR A 275 -15.80 -1.86 3.43
CA THR A 275 -15.57 -0.60 2.70
C THR A 275 -14.20 -0.06 3.08
N ILE A 276 -13.32 0.12 2.09
CA ILE A 276 -11.91 0.49 2.30
C ILE A 276 -11.56 1.69 1.43
N TYR A 277 -11.09 2.78 2.04
CA TYR A 277 -10.77 3.99 1.28
C TYR A 277 -9.75 4.95 1.90
N ASN A 278 -9.35 5.97 1.14
CA ASN A 278 -8.38 6.99 1.55
C ASN A 278 -7.07 6.42 2.09
N GLY A 279 -6.51 5.44 1.37
CA GLY A 279 -5.30 4.72 1.77
C GLY A 279 -4.07 5.15 0.99
N GLN A 280 -2.95 5.39 1.67
CA GLN A 280 -1.72 5.76 0.95
C GLN A 280 -1.09 4.59 0.17
N TYR A 281 -1.43 3.35 0.53
CA TYR A 281 -0.91 2.13 -0.10
C TYR A 281 -2.02 1.11 -0.40
N THR A 282 -1.68 -0.17 -0.46
CA THR A 282 -2.60 -1.25 -0.82
C THR A 282 -3.76 -1.40 0.19
N GLY A 283 -4.98 -1.56 -0.32
CA GLY A 283 -6.16 -1.85 0.49
C GLY A 283 -6.10 -3.24 1.13
N ILE A 284 -6.25 -4.30 0.33
CA ILE A 284 -6.21 -5.69 0.79
C ILE A 284 -4.93 -6.36 0.30
N TRP A 285 -4.03 -6.67 1.23
CA TRP A 285 -2.91 -7.58 1.00
C TRP A 285 -3.30 -9.00 1.37
N PHE A 286 -3.06 -9.96 0.49
CA PHE A 286 -3.32 -11.38 0.78
C PHE A 286 -2.13 -12.26 0.41
N MET A 287 -1.83 -13.22 1.29
CA MET A 287 -0.70 -14.14 1.10
C MET A 287 -1.03 -15.49 1.72
N GLY A 288 -1.40 -16.47 0.90
CA GLY A 288 -1.86 -17.73 1.43
C GLY A 288 -2.62 -18.61 0.45
N ASN A 289 -3.42 -19.51 1.01
CA ASN A 289 -4.24 -20.46 0.28
C ASN A 289 -5.71 -20.35 0.69
N ASP A 290 -6.60 -20.60 -0.25
CA ASP A 290 -8.04 -20.66 -0.02
C ASP A 290 -8.62 -19.39 0.64
N ILE A 291 -8.04 -18.23 0.34
CA ILE A 291 -8.53 -16.92 0.80
C ILE A 291 -9.60 -16.43 -0.17
N VAL A 292 -10.77 -16.08 0.36
CA VAL A 292 -11.89 -15.53 -0.41
C VAL A 292 -12.08 -14.07 -0.06
N MET A 293 -12.04 -13.20 -1.07
CA MET A 293 -12.33 -11.78 -0.98
C MET A 293 -13.56 -11.47 -1.81
N GLU A 294 -14.69 -11.17 -1.15
CA GLU A 294 -15.97 -10.98 -1.84
C GLU A 294 -16.83 -9.82 -1.35
N TYR A 295 -17.56 -9.18 -2.27
CA TYR A 295 -18.47 -8.08 -1.93
C TYR A 295 -17.82 -6.90 -1.18
N ASN A 296 -16.50 -6.70 -1.33
CA ASN A 296 -15.82 -5.54 -0.78
C ASN A 296 -15.91 -4.35 -1.73
N HIS A 297 -15.95 -3.14 -1.17
CA HIS A 297 -15.78 -1.89 -1.91
C HIS A 297 -14.43 -1.28 -1.56
N VAL A 298 -13.50 -1.28 -2.51
CA VAL A 298 -12.14 -0.75 -2.29
C VAL A 298 -11.90 0.40 -3.26
N HIS A 299 -11.69 1.61 -2.73
CA HIS A 299 -11.51 2.80 -3.56
C HIS A 299 -10.51 3.79 -3.01
N HIS A 300 -9.92 4.65 -3.86
CA HIS A 300 -8.97 5.67 -3.41
C HIS A 300 -7.83 5.06 -2.55
N THR A 301 -7.17 4.06 -3.12
CA THR A 301 -6.00 3.40 -2.52
C THR A 301 -4.75 3.71 -3.35
N CYS A 302 -3.56 3.40 -2.83
CA CYS A 302 -2.29 3.70 -3.51
C CYS A 302 -2.04 5.21 -3.75
N MET A 303 -2.52 6.06 -2.84
CA MET A 303 -2.52 7.51 -3.08
C MET A 303 -1.15 8.19 -2.93
N ASN A 304 -0.17 7.58 -2.25
CA ASN A 304 1.16 8.19 -2.02
C ASN A 304 2.33 7.30 -2.45
N ALA A 305 2.04 6.14 -3.01
CA ALA A 305 3.02 5.13 -3.38
C ALA A 305 2.62 4.48 -4.69
N SER A 306 3.56 3.79 -5.31
CA SER A 306 3.36 3.12 -6.58
C SER A 306 3.73 1.63 -6.47
N ASP A 307 3.57 0.87 -7.55
CA ASP A 307 3.78 -0.58 -7.55
C ASP A 307 2.96 -1.30 -6.47
N CYS A 308 1.68 -0.94 -6.42
CA CYS A 308 0.72 -1.45 -5.45
C CYS A 308 -0.66 -1.57 -6.10
N GLY A 309 -1.61 -2.17 -5.36
CA GLY A 309 -2.99 -2.18 -5.83
C GLY A 309 -4.04 -2.19 -4.74
N ALA A 310 -5.30 -1.97 -5.11
CA ALA A 310 -6.43 -2.05 -4.20
C ALA A 310 -6.52 -3.45 -3.56
N LEU A 311 -6.28 -4.51 -4.35
CA LEU A 311 -6.00 -5.85 -3.86
C LEU A 311 -4.65 -6.32 -4.42
N HIS A 312 -3.77 -6.82 -3.56
CA HIS A 312 -2.39 -7.10 -3.92
C HIS A 312 -1.87 -8.39 -3.25
N THR A 313 -1.16 -9.20 -4.01
CA THR A 313 -0.38 -10.36 -3.56
C THR A 313 0.89 -10.50 -4.40
N GLY A 314 1.88 -11.26 -3.94
CA GLY A 314 3.04 -11.58 -4.78
C GLY A 314 4.08 -12.48 -4.14
N ARG A 315 5.17 -12.75 -4.85
CA ARG A 315 6.41 -13.38 -4.37
C ARG A 315 6.29 -14.84 -3.93
N ASP A 316 5.18 -15.50 -4.24
CA ASP A 316 4.96 -16.87 -3.83
C ASP A 316 3.97 -17.59 -4.76
N TRP A 317 4.50 -18.40 -5.68
CA TRP A 317 3.72 -19.21 -6.63
C TRP A 317 2.97 -20.38 -5.97
N THR A 318 3.25 -20.67 -4.69
CA THR A 318 2.52 -21.66 -3.89
C THR A 318 1.30 -21.06 -3.18
N THR A 319 1.09 -19.74 -3.28
CA THR A 319 -0.22 -19.12 -2.96
C THR A 319 -1.20 -19.53 -4.04
N ARG A 320 -2.24 -20.30 -3.68
CA ARG A 320 -3.16 -20.92 -4.64
C ARG A 320 -4.54 -21.11 -4.03
N GLY A 321 -5.57 -21.20 -4.87
CA GLY A 321 -6.96 -21.39 -4.43
C GLY A 321 -7.66 -20.11 -3.98
N ASN A 322 -7.01 -18.95 -4.16
CA ASN A 322 -7.55 -17.67 -3.74
C ASN A 322 -8.60 -17.17 -4.74
N ILE A 323 -9.65 -16.51 -4.24
CA ILE A 323 -10.78 -16.04 -5.05
C ILE A 323 -11.06 -14.57 -4.73
N ILE A 324 -11.11 -13.75 -5.78
CA ILE A 324 -11.55 -12.35 -5.74
C ILE A 324 -12.83 -12.27 -6.56
N ARG A 325 -13.99 -12.11 -5.90
CA ARG A 325 -15.29 -12.10 -6.60
C ARG A 325 -16.29 -11.08 -6.11
N TYR A 326 -17.13 -10.56 -7.00
CA TYR A 326 -18.22 -9.64 -6.64
C TYR A 326 -17.78 -8.36 -5.91
N ASN A 327 -16.50 -7.97 -6.04
CA ASN A 327 -16.00 -6.73 -5.45
C ASN A 327 -16.25 -5.55 -6.38
N LEU A 328 -16.36 -4.37 -5.80
CA LEU A 328 -16.32 -3.08 -6.48
C LEU A 328 -14.97 -2.43 -6.21
N VAL A 329 -14.17 -2.21 -7.24
CA VAL A 329 -12.81 -1.64 -7.12
C VAL A 329 -12.70 -0.39 -7.97
N THR A 330 -12.51 0.76 -7.33
CA THR A 330 -12.57 2.04 -8.04
C THR A 330 -11.47 3.01 -7.68
N GLU A 331 -11.20 4.00 -8.53
CA GLU A 331 -10.37 5.17 -8.19
C GLU A 331 -8.98 4.80 -7.63
N THR A 332 -8.39 3.71 -8.12
CA THR A 332 -7.00 3.34 -7.80
C THR A 332 -6.09 3.92 -8.87
N LEU A 333 -5.62 5.14 -8.62
CA LEU A 333 -4.89 5.97 -9.57
C LEU A 333 -3.54 6.37 -9.00
N ARG A 334 -2.50 6.34 -9.84
CA ARG A 334 -1.16 6.75 -9.44
C ARG A 334 -1.11 8.27 -9.36
N LEU A 335 -0.72 8.76 -8.19
CA LEU A 335 -0.57 10.19 -7.93
C LEU A 335 0.89 10.62 -7.76
N VAL A 336 1.82 9.67 -7.63
CA VAL A 336 3.26 9.91 -7.43
C VAL A 336 4.09 9.32 -8.58
N PRO A 337 5.31 9.82 -8.85
CA PRO A 337 6.24 9.16 -9.76
C PRO A 337 6.42 7.69 -9.37
N GLY A 338 6.44 6.78 -10.34
CA GLY A 338 6.42 5.37 -9.97
C GLY A 338 6.06 4.39 -11.07
N ALA A 339 6.03 3.11 -10.75
CA ALA A 339 5.38 2.06 -11.52
C ALA A 339 3.86 2.23 -11.46
N ASP A 340 3.14 1.62 -12.39
CA ASP A 340 1.68 1.76 -12.42
C ASP A 340 1.03 1.17 -11.16
N VAL A 341 -0.12 1.71 -10.73
CA VAL A 341 -0.96 1.13 -9.68
C VAL A 341 -2.11 0.32 -10.27
N ARG A 342 -2.65 -0.64 -9.52
CA ARG A 342 -3.63 -1.60 -10.06
C ARG A 342 -4.87 -1.77 -9.19
N GLY A 343 -6.02 -2.10 -9.79
CA GLY A 343 -7.17 -2.61 -9.05
C GLY A 343 -6.84 -3.94 -8.38
N VAL A 344 -6.45 -4.95 -9.16
CA VAL A 344 -5.85 -6.19 -8.65
C VAL A 344 -4.43 -6.35 -9.18
N MET A 345 -3.47 -6.54 -8.27
CA MET A 345 -2.07 -6.80 -8.56
C MET A 345 -1.68 -8.21 -8.10
N LEU A 346 -1.50 -9.13 -9.06
CA LEU A 346 -0.93 -10.46 -8.81
C LEU A 346 0.55 -10.44 -9.16
N ASP A 347 1.38 -9.95 -8.25
CA ASP A 347 2.80 -9.67 -8.50
C ASP A 347 3.69 -10.92 -8.38
N ASP A 348 4.93 -10.82 -8.86
CA ASP A 348 6.06 -11.71 -8.54
C ASP A 348 5.68 -13.21 -8.47
N GLN A 349 5.14 -13.75 -9.56
CA GLN A 349 4.76 -15.16 -9.74
C GLN A 349 3.53 -15.65 -8.95
N SER A 350 2.72 -14.76 -8.35
CA SER A 350 1.47 -15.17 -7.71
C SER A 350 0.52 -15.89 -8.68
N SER A 351 0.04 -17.05 -8.27
CA SER A 351 -0.56 -18.04 -9.17
C SER A 351 -1.93 -18.51 -8.68
N SER A 352 -2.72 -19.13 -9.56
CA SER A 352 -3.97 -19.81 -9.22
C SER A 352 -5.01 -18.95 -8.49
N THR A 353 -4.99 -17.64 -8.73
CA THR A 353 -6.02 -16.72 -8.23
C THR A 353 -7.14 -16.60 -9.26
N THR A 354 -8.39 -16.76 -8.80
CA THR A 354 -9.59 -16.57 -9.63
C THR A 354 -10.19 -15.18 -9.36
N ILE A 355 -10.20 -14.32 -10.38
CA ILE A 355 -10.78 -12.97 -10.38
C ILE A 355 -12.05 -13.01 -11.23
N VAL A 356 -13.22 -13.04 -10.59
CA VAL A 356 -14.50 -13.29 -11.27
C VAL A 356 -15.65 -12.41 -10.82
N ASN A 357 -16.49 -11.94 -11.74
CA ASN A 357 -17.70 -11.17 -11.42
C ASN A 357 -17.45 -9.89 -10.62
N ASN A 358 -16.28 -9.26 -10.77
CA ASN A 358 -15.98 -7.97 -10.12
C ASN A 358 -16.30 -6.81 -11.06
N VAL A 359 -16.52 -5.63 -10.48
CA VAL A 359 -16.67 -4.37 -11.21
C VAL A 359 -15.46 -3.49 -10.91
N PHE A 360 -14.78 -3.07 -11.97
CA PHE A 360 -13.65 -2.15 -11.90
C PHE A 360 -13.99 -0.86 -12.62
N TYR A 361 -13.83 0.27 -11.93
CA TYR A 361 -14.17 1.58 -12.46
C TYR A 361 -13.05 2.58 -12.19
N ASN A 362 -12.54 3.26 -13.22
CA ASN A 362 -11.55 4.34 -13.07
C ASN A 362 -10.29 3.94 -12.29
N ASN A 363 -9.66 2.84 -12.69
CA ASN A 363 -8.36 2.41 -12.13
C ASN A 363 -7.28 2.59 -13.19
N GLU A 364 -6.02 2.82 -12.77
CA GLU A 364 -4.94 2.99 -13.74
C GLU A 364 -4.76 1.71 -14.57
N VAL A 365 -4.52 0.59 -13.91
CA VAL A 365 -4.61 -0.75 -14.49
C VAL A 365 -5.66 -1.54 -13.71
N HIS A 366 -6.65 -2.14 -14.38
CA HIS A 366 -7.68 -2.88 -13.64
C HIS A 366 -7.13 -4.17 -13.00
N VAL A 367 -6.45 -5.01 -13.77
CA VAL A 367 -5.88 -6.28 -13.31
C VAL A 367 -4.50 -6.49 -13.92
N ASN A 368 -3.54 -6.92 -13.11
CA ASN A 368 -2.19 -7.28 -13.52
C ASN A 368 -1.82 -8.69 -13.07
N ILE A 369 -1.15 -9.44 -13.96
CA ILE A 369 -0.52 -10.73 -13.69
C ILE A 369 0.99 -10.60 -13.92
N GLY A 370 1.74 -10.43 -12.84
CA GLY A 370 3.19 -10.34 -12.78
C GLY A 370 3.87 -11.71 -12.79
N GLY A 371 3.86 -12.39 -13.94
CA GLY A 371 4.66 -13.60 -14.16
C GLY A 371 4.13 -14.90 -13.53
N GLY A 372 3.00 -14.87 -12.83
CA GLY A 372 2.36 -16.05 -12.26
C GLY A 372 1.57 -16.90 -13.24
N ARG A 373 1.03 -18.03 -12.77
CA ARG A 373 0.43 -19.11 -13.58
C ARG A 373 -0.97 -19.47 -13.12
N ASP A 374 -1.72 -20.13 -13.99
CA ASP A 374 -3.06 -20.69 -13.69
C ASP A 374 -4.06 -19.67 -13.11
N ASN A 375 -3.84 -18.37 -13.32
CA ASN A 375 -4.78 -17.35 -12.88
C ASN A 375 -5.97 -17.29 -13.84
N ILE A 376 -7.15 -17.04 -13.30
CA ILE A 376 -8.39 -16.93 -14.09
C ILE A 376 -8.94 -15.54 -13.92
N VAL A 377 -9.15 -14.81 -15.00
CA VAL A 377 -9.81 -13.49 -15.01
C VAL A 377 -11.03 -13.58 -15.92
N SER A 378 -12.22 -13.66 -15.33
CA SER A 378 -13.44 -13.86 -16.13
C SER A 378 -14.69 -13.17 -15.62
N ASN A 379 -15.63 -12.86 -16.51
CA ASN A 379 -16.91 -12.23 -16.15
C ASN A 379 -16.79 -10.92 -15.35
N ASN A 380 -15.68 -10.20 -15.48
CA ASN A 380 -15.52 -8.90 -14.83
C ASN A 380 -16.01 -7.78 -15.76
N VAL A 381 -16.45 -6.68 -15.16
CA VAL A 381 -16.76 -5.43 -15.86
C VAL A 381 -15.61 -4.47 -15.64
N PHE A 382 -15.01 -4.00 -16.73
CA PHE A 382 -13.90 -3.05 -16.75
C PHE A 382 -14.38 -1.75 -17.40
N TYR A 383 -14.43 -0.67 -16.63
CA TYR A 383 -14.85 0.65 -17.11
C TYR A 383 -13.79 1.71 -16.80
N GLY A 384 -13.34 2.44 -17.81
CA GLY A 384 -12.52 3.64 -17.64
C GLY A 384 -11.09 3.38 -17.13
N SER A 385 -10.28 2.58 -17.81
CA SER A 385 -8.85 2.45 -17.48
C SER A 385 -8.00 3.55 -18.13
N THR A 386 -6.96 4.03 -17.43
CA THR A 386 -5.98 4.99 -17.97
C THR A 386 -4.76 4.30 -18.62
N ARG A 387 -4.54 2.99 -18.41
CA ARG A 387 -3.48 2.20 -19.05
C ARG A 387 -3.87 0.74 -19.30
N TYR A 388 -3.64 0.27 -20.53
CA TYR A 388 -3.63 -1.16 -20.87
C TYR A 388 -2.19 -1.63 -21.12
N SER A 389 -1.70 -2.62 -20.37
CA SER A 389 -0.50 -3.36 -20.75
C SER A 389 -0.85 -4.83 -21.07
N MET A 390 -0.81 -5.15 -22.36
CA MET A 390 -0.65 -6.52 -22.86
C MET A 390 0.38 -6.47 -24.01
N GLN A 391 1.66 -6.69 -23.68
CA GLN A 391 2.70 -6.78 -24.72
C GLN A 391 2.52 -8.08 -25.52
N GLN A 392 2.30 -7.96 -26.83
CA GLN A 392 2.42 -9.08 -27.77
C GLN A 392 3.82 -9.09 -28.37
N MET A 393 4.41 -10.29 -28.44
CA MET A 393 5.60 -10.59 -29.24
C MET A 393 5.25 -11.63 -30.30
N PRO A 394 5.78 -11.56 -31.53
CA PRO A 394 5.44 -12.48 -32.61
C PRO A 394 6.27 -13.78 -32.53
N TYR A 395 6.28 -14.43 -31.36
CA TYR A 395 7.15 -15.57 -31.05
C TYR A 395 6.82 -16.83 -31.88
N THR A 396 5.64 -16.88 -32.49
CA THR A 396 5.22 -17.93 -33.43
C THR A 396 5.51 -17.62 -34.90
N SER A 397 6.02 -16.42 -35.22
CA SER A 397 6.33 -16.05 -36.61
C SER A 397 7.52 -16.84 -37.16
N ALA A 398 7.56 -17.01 -38.49
CA ALA A 398 8.58 -17.80 -39.19
C ALA A 398 10.03 -17.39 -38.87
N LEU A 399 10.25 -16.10 -38.62
CA LEU A 399 11.57 -15.56 -38.29
C LEU A 399 12.05 -15.97 -36.88
N TRP A 400 11.12 -16.15 -35.94
CA TRP A 400 11.37 -16.54 -34.55
C TRP A 400 11.44 -18.06 -34.38
N THR A 401 10.57 -18.80 -35.04
CA THR A 401 10.59 -20.29 -35.07
C THR A 401 11.87 -20.85 -35.70
N MET A 402 12.42 -20.15 -36.70
CA MET A 402 13.67 -20.54 -37.36
C MET A 402 14.90 -20.25 -36.50
N ARG A 403 14.87 -19.21 -35.66
CA ARG A 403 16.02 -18.76 -34.87
C ARG A 403 16.01 -19.27 -33.42
N TYR A 404 14.83 -19.50 -32.85
CA TYR A 404 14.60 -20.00 -31.50
C TYR A 404 13.49 -21.07 -31.49
N PRO A 405 13.74 -22.24 -32.09
CA PRO A 405 12.71 -23.28 -32.26
C PRO A 405 12.10 -23.76 -30.93
N GLU A 406 12.83 -23.66 -29.81
CA GLU A 406 12.34 -24.05 -28.49
C GLU A 406 11.21 -23.15 -27.94
N LEU A 407 11.13 -21.88 -28.36
CA LEU A 407 10.05 -20.95 -27.99
C LEU A 407 8.71 -21.30 -28.67
N ALA A 408 8.72 -22.13 -29.71
CA ALA A 408 7.52 -22.54 -30.46
C ALA A 408 6.92 -23.88 -30.00
N ILE A 409 7.66 -24.65 -29.19
CA ILE A 409 7.29 -25.97 -28.62
C ILE A 409 7.24 -25.90 -27.08
N ILE A 410 6.99 -24.70 -26.58
CA ILE A 410 7.31 -24.27 -25.21
C ILE A 410 6.50 -24.99 -24.10
N GLN A 411 5.41 -25.66 -24.47
CA GLN A 411 4.53 -26.41 -23.57
C GLN A 411 5.18 -27.65 -22.90
N GLN A 412 6.44 -28.00 -23.18
CA GLN A 412 7.08 -29.18 -22.57
C GLN A 412 8.28 -28.88 -21.67
N ARG A 413 8.78 -27.64 -21.59
CA ARG A 413 10.00 -27.32 -20.83
C ARG A 413 9.96 -25.87 -20.33
N ASN A 414 10.15 -25.72 -19.02
CA ASN A 414 10.70 -24.54 -18.30
C ASN A 414 9.74 -23.78 -17.34
N LYS A 415 10.25 -23.48 -16.14
CA LYS A 415 9.51 -22.87 -15.00
C LYS A 415 9.37 -21.34 -15.09
N SER A 416 9.96 -20.70 -16.10
CA SER A 416 10.12 -19.24 -16.19
C SER A 416 9.04 -18.52 -17.00
N ILE A 417 7.97 -19.22 -17.41
CA ILE A 417 6.97 -18.70 -18.36
C ILE A 417 5.57 -18.75 -17.73
N PRO A 418 4.77 -17.67 -17.78
CA PRO A 418 3.46 -17.56 -17.13
C PRO A 418 2.36 -18.31 -17.91
N GLU A 419 2.47 -19.64 -17.98
CA GLU A 419 1.52 -20.52 -18.66
C GLU A 419 0.24 -20.78 -17.84
N GLY A 420 -0.82 -21.25 -18.51
CA GLY A 420 -2.07 -21.68 -17.87
C GLY A 420 -3.04 -20.57 -17.46
N ASN A 421 -2.64 -19.30 -17.60
CA ASN A 421 -3.54 -18.17 -17.33
C ASN A 421 -4.69 -18.10 -18.33
N GLN A 422 -5.90 -17.82 -17.85
CA GLN A 422 -7.13 -17.74 -18.64
C GLN A 422 -7.78 -16.37 -18.46
N ILE A 423 -8.07 -15.68 -19.58
CA ILE A 423 -8.75 -14.39 -19.58
C ILE A 423 -9.90 -14.46 -20.58
N HIS A 424 -11.14 -14.49 -20.12
CA HIS A 424 -12.30 -14.69 -21.01
C HIS A 424 -13.59 -14.09 -20.44
N LYS A 425 -14.56 -13.79 -21.31
CA LYS A 425 -15.91 -13.32 -20.90
C LYS A 425 -15.91 -12.04 -20.05
N ASN A 426 -14.90 -11.18 -20.18
CA ASN A 426 -14.89 -9.89 -19.51
C ASN A 426 -15.51 -8.83 -20.43
N VAL A 427 -16.22 -7.87 -19.85
CA VAL A 427 -16.76 -6.71 -20.57
C VAL A 427 -15.80 -5.54 -20.36
N VAL A 428 -15.36 -4.90 -21.44
CA VAL A 428 -14.44 -3.75 -21.38
C VAL A 428 -15.10 -2.57 -22.09
N TYR A 429 -15.28 -1.47 -21.35
CA TYR A 429 -15.82 -0.22 -21.87
C TYR A 429 -14.88 0.96 -21.55
N THR A 430 -14.60 1.80 -22.55
CA THR A 430 -13.64 2.90 -22.44
C THR A 430 -14.26 4.22 -22.86
N THR A 431 -14.10 5.26 -22.03
CA THR A 431 -14.46 6.64 -22.36
C THR A 431 -13.20 7.48 -22.64
N GLY A 432 -12.81 7.65 -23.91
CA GLY A 432 -11.91 8.75 -24.34
C GLY A 432 -10.48 8.42 -24.81
N THR A 433 -9.90 9.38 -25.53
CA THR A 433 -8.87 9.34 -26.60
C THR A 433 -7.41 9.04 -26.23
N ALA A 434 -7.11 8.57 -25.02
CA ALA A 434 -5.72 8.32 -24.58
C ALA A 434 -5.53 6.88 -24.09
N GLY A 435 -5.70 5.93 -25.00
CA GLY A 435 -5.42 4.53 -24.73
C GLY A 435 -5.44 3.78 -26.05
N TYR A 436 -4.31 3.20 -26.42
CA TYR A 436 -4.23 2.31 -27.57
C TYR A 436 -5.25 1.18 -27.36
N ILE A 437 -6.42 1.24 -28.01
CA ILE A 437 -7.33 0.10 -28.08
C ILE A 437 -6.57 -0.94 -28.93
N PRO A 438 -6.15 -2.10 -28.41
CA PRO A 438 -5.60 -3.14 -29.25
C PRO A 438 -6.78 -3.76 -30.00
N THR A 439 -7.34 -3.06 -30.98
CA THR A 439 -8.43 -3.57 -31.84
C THR A 439 -7.99 -4.72 -32.74
N LYS A 440 -6.76 -5.23 -32.61
CA LYS A 440 -6.28 -6.43 -33.32
C LYS A 440 -5.26 -7.20 -32.50
N ARG A 441 -5.66 -7.85 -31.40
CA ARG A 441 -4.79 -8.81 -30.70
C ARG A 441 -5.60 -10.02 -30.24
N GLY A 442 -5.56 -11.09 -31.04
CA GLY A 442 -6.34 -12.33 -30.93
C GLY A 442 -6.01 -13.23 -29.74
N TRP A 443 -6.31 -12.76 -28.53
CA TRP A 443 -6.43 -13.56 -27.30
C TRP A 443 -7.74 -13.26 -26.54
N LEU A 444 -8.68 -12.55 -27.19
CA LEU A 444 -9.99 -12.18 -26.65
C LEU A 444 -11.03 -13.17 -27.16
N ASP A 445 -11.18 -14.31 -26.51
CA ASP A 445 -12.38 -15.13 -26.70
C ASP A 445 -13.52 -14.49 -25.88
N ASN A 446 -14.54 -13.98 -26.58
CA ASN A 446 -15.75 -13.38 -26.02
C ASN A 446 -15.51 -12.15 -25.12
N VAL A 447 -14.74 -11.16 -25.59
CA VAL A 447 -14.80 -9.80 -25.03
C VAL A 447 -15.74 -8.97 -25.90
N GLU A 448 -16.90 -8.65 -25.35
CA GLU A 448 -17.88 -7.78 -25.99
C GLU A 448 -17.41 -6.34 -25.80
N LEU A 449 -16.89 -5.75 -26.87
CA LEU A 449 -16.58 -4.32 -26.93
C LEU A 449 -17.89 -3.60 -27.26
N LEU A 450 -18.51 -2.99 -26.25
CA LEU A 450 -19.63 -2.08 -26.47
C LEU A 450 -19.06 -0.71 -26.82
N SER A 451 -19.37 -0.22 -28.03
CA SER A 451 -18.98 1.09 -28.55
C SER A 451 -19.98 2.19 -28.18
#